data_AF-A0A2G2DNB0-F1
#
_entry.id   AF-A0A2G2DNB0-F1
#
_cell.length_a   1.000
_cell.length_b   1.000
_cell.length_c   1.000
_cell.angle_alpha   90.00
_cell.angle_beta   90.00
_cell.angle_gamma   90.00
#
_symmetry.space_group_name_H-M   'P 1'
#
loop_
_entity.id
_entity.type
_entity.pdbx_description
1 polymer ?
#
loop_
_entity_poly.entity_id
_entity_poly.type
_entity_poly.pdbx_seq_one_letter_code
_entity_poly.pdbx_strand_id
1 'polypeptide(L)'
;MTNIILALVIVGFVSSTCYGARVSCKSFSSQAEAQSYYNAKGKGWKLLDRDKDGEACECLPGGSSYGDSRCKTWRKKTENKSWPTASQVKWDV
;
A
#
# COMPACT_ATOMS: atom_id res chain seq x y z
N MET A 1 -6.11 1.56 -56.67
CA MET A 1 -5.25 0.86 -55.70
C MET A 1 -5.06 1.78 -54.51
N THR A 2 -6.02 1.83 -53.57
CA THR A 2 -6.02 2.92 -52.56
C THR A 2 -6.67 2.54 -51.22
N ASN A 3 -6.80 1.23 -50.93
CA ASN A 3 -7.62 0.76 -49.80
C ASN A 3 -6.84 -0.03 -48.74
N ILE A 4 -5.50 0.05 -48.72
CA ILE A 4 -4.67 -0.72 -47.78
C ILE A 4 -4.15 0.15 -46.62
N ILE A 5 -4.26 1.49 -46.73
CA ILE A 5 -3.73 2.41 -45.71
C ILE A 5 -4.67 2.56 -44.49
N LEU A 6 -5.92 2.08 -44.57
CA LEU A 6 -6.91 2.24 -43.50
C LEU A 6 -6.82 1.21 -42.36
N ALA A 7 -5.93 0.22 -42.45
CA ALA A 7 -5.86 -0.87 -41.46
C ALA A 7 -4.74 -0.75 -40.41
N LEU A 8 -3.83 0.24 -40.52
CA LEU A 8 -2.60 0.29 -39.71
C LEU A 8 -2.67 1.17 -38.44
N VAL A 9 -3.81 1.78 -38.10
CA VAL A 9 -3.85 2.81 -37.03
C VAL A 9 -4.50 2.34 -35.72
N ILE A 10 -5.10 1.14 -35.65
CA ILE A 10 -5.96 0.77 -34.48
C ILE A 10 -5.28 -0.21 -33.50
N VAL A 11 -4.08 -0.74 -33.79
CA VAL A 11 -3.42 -1.73 -32.92
C VAL A 11 -2.18 -1.13 -32.25
N GLY A 12 -2.37 -0.21 -31.32
CA GLY A 12 -1.20 0.40 -30.69
C GLY A 12 -1.45 1.35 -29.56
N PHE A 13 -2.23 0.98 -28.54
CA PHE A 13 -2.03 1.54 -27.19
C PHE A 13 -2.80 0.79 -26.09
N VAL A 14 -2.61 -0.54 -25.96
CA VAL A 14 -3.02 -1.21 -24.71
C VAL A 14 -1.95 -0.91 -23.67
N SER A 15 -1.99 0.30 -23.11
CA SER A 15 -1.19 0.67 -21.96
C SER A 15 -1.56 -0.24 -20.80
N SER A 16 -0.71 -1.22 -20.53
CA SER A 16 -0.75 -2.00 -19.29
C SER A 16 -0.44 -1.04 -18.15
N THR A 17 -1.50 -0.46 -17.58
CA THR A 17 -1.41 0.23 -16.29
C THR A 17 -1.22 -0.85 -15.24
N CYS A 18 0.04 -1.13 -14.88
CA CYS A 18 0.31 -1.86 -13.65
C CYS A 18 -0.09 -0.95 -12.48
N TYR A 19 -1.34 -1.08 -12.04
CA TYR A 19 -1.78 -0.58 -10.74
C TYR A 19 -0.98 -1.32 -9.68
N GLY A 20 0.21 -0.81 -9.36
CA GLY A 20 1.02 -1.33 -8.28
C GLY A 20 0.17 -1.35 -7.03
N ALA A 21 -0.02 -2.54 -6.45
CA ALA A 21 -0.74 -2.68 -5.20
C ALA A 21 -0.15 -1.69 -4.19
N ARG A 22 -0.97 -0.75 -3.71
CA ARG A 22 -0.55 0.25 -2.73
C ARG A 22 -0.18 -0.44 -1.41
N VAL A 23 1.10 -0.70 -1.20
CA VAL A 23 1.57 -1.21 0.08
C VAL A 23 1.46 -0.11 1.12
N SER A 24 1.06 -0.50 2.32
CA SER A 24 0.87 0.41 3.44
C SER A 24 1.58 -0.15 4.66
N CYS A 25 1.69 0.64 5.73
CA CYS A 25 2.26 0.19 6.99
C CYS A 25 1.58 -1.05 7.59
N LYS A 26 0.35 -1.38 7.17
CA LYS A 26 -0.35 -2.60 7.58
C LYS A 26 0.22 -3.88 6.96
N SER A 27 1.01 -3.74 5.90
CA SER A 27 1.62 -4.86 5.20
C SER A 27 2.89 -5.38 5.86
N PHE A 28 3.35 -4.69 6.92
CA PHE A 28 4.60 -5.00 7.60
C PHE A 28 4.34 -5.30 9.08
N SER A 29 5.17 -6.18 9.62
CA SER A 29 5.11 -6.59 11.02
C SER A 29 5.93 -5.68 11.94
N SER A 30 6.97 -5.03 11.39
CA SER A 30 7.89 -4.16 12.12
C SER A 30 8.29 -2.92 11.30
N GLN A 31 8.75 -1.89 11.99
CA GLN A 31 9.28 -0.68 11.35
C GLN A 31 10.52 -1.00 10.49
N ALA A 32 11.41 -1.86 10.98
CA ALA A 32 12.63 -2.23 10.26
C ALA A 32 12.34 -2.89 8.88
N GLU A 33 11.32 -3.75 8.83
CA GLU A 33 10.87 -4.37 7.58
C GLU A 33 10.32 -3.32 6.59
N ALA A 34 9.48 -2.41 7.10
CA ALA A 34 8.93 -1.31 6.31
C ALA A 34 10.03 -0.36 5.82
N GLN A 35 11.04 -0.07 6.63
CA GLN A 35 12.16 0.79 6.28
C GLN A 35 13.04 0.15 5.22
N SER A 36 13.37 -1.14 5.35
CA SER A 36 14.10 -1.87 4.31
C SER A 36 13.36 -1.82 2.99
N TYR A 37 12.03 -1.99 3.03
CA TYR A 37 11.19 -1.87 1.84
C TYR A 37 11.26 -0.46 1.23
N TYR A 38 11.08 0.57 2.07
CA TYR A 38 11.11 1.97 1.66
C TYR A 38 12.44 2.34 0.98
N ASN A 39 13.55 1.96 1.59
CA ASN A 39 14.91 2.20 1.08
C ASN A 39 15.15 1.52 -0.28
N ALA A 40 14.63 0.31 -0.47
CA ALA A 40 14.87 -0.47 -1.68
C ALA A 40 14.17 0.05 -2.95
N LYS A 41 13.09 0.85 -2.82
CA LYS A 41 12.20 1.13 -3.95
C LYS A 41 12.01 2.61 -4.34
N GLY A 42 12.71 3.54 -3.70
CA GLY A 42 13.00 4.86 -4.27
C GLY A 42 11.91 5.94 -4.24
N LYS A 43 10.80 5.87 -5.00
CA LYS A 43 9.81 7.00 -5.07
C LYS A 43 8.34 6.60 -4.97
N GLY A 44 8.00 5.32 -5.13
CA GLY A 44 6.62 4.80 -5.05
C GLY A 44 6.08 4.56 -3.63
N TRP A 45 6.93 4.73 -2.61
CA TRP A 45 6.70 4.24 -1.24
C TRP A 45 6.47 5.35 -0.24
N LYS A 46 6.21 6.56 -0.74
CA LYS A 46 5.86 7.78 0.01
C LYS A 46 4.59 7.64 0.86
N LEU A 47 3.84 6.54 0.71
CA LEU A 47 2.72 6.23 1.59
C LEU A 47 3.16 5.55 2.89
N LEU A 48 4.39 5.01 2.93
CA LEU A 48 5.00 4.45 4.14
C LEU A 48 5.58 5.53 5.04
N ASP A 49 6.13 6.59 4.44
CA ASP A 49 6.66 7.79 5.10
C ASP A 49 5.92 9.02 4.52
N ARG A 50 4.81 9.40 5.17
CA ARG A 50 3.86 10.39 4.63
C ARG A 50 4.26 11.82 4.97
N ASP A 51 4.83 12.00 6.14
CA ASP A 51 5.42 13.22 6.68
C ASP A 51 6.82 13.51 6.13
N LYS A 52 7.45 12.53 5.48
CA LYS A 52 8.71 12.67 4.73
C LYS A 52 9.89 13.01 5.64
N ASP A 53 9.89 12.46 6.84
CA ASP A 53 10.99 12.60 7.79
C ASP A 53 12.10 11.55 7.55
N GLY A 54 11.86 10.61 6.63
CA GLY A 54 12.80 9.53 6.29
C GLY A 54 12.56 8.23 7.06
N GLU A 55 11.61 8.22 8.00
CA GLU A 55 11.25 7.04 8.79
C GLU A 55 9.91 6.44 8.31
N ALA A 56 10.00 5.32 7.62
CA ALA A 56 8.82 4.60 7.14
C ALA A 56 8.08 3.94 8.32
N CYS A 57 6.78 4.20 8.42
CA CYS A 57 5.86 3.49 9.31
C CYS A 57 6.28 3.54 10.79
N GLU A 58 6.68 4.70 11.28
CA GLU A 58 7.07 5.03 12.67
C GLU A 58 6.14 4.47 13.78
N CYS A 59 4.87 4.20 13.49
CA CYS A 59 3.91 3.62 14.45
C CYS A 59 4.05 2.09 14.64
N LEU A 60 4.84 1.41 13.81
CA LEU A 60 5.10 -0.03 13.91
C LEU A 60 6.09 -0.35 15.03
N PRO A 61 6.13 -1.59 15.54
CA PRO A 61 7.13 -2.01 16.51
C PRO A 61 8.55 -1.65 16.06
N GLY A 62 9.29 -0.97 16.95
CA GLY A 62 10.66 -0.50 16.70
C GLY A 62 10.78 0.91 16.12
N GLY A 63 9.67 1.55 15.73
CA GLY A 63 9.69 2.93 15.23
C GLY A 63 9.70 3.99 16.33
N SER A 64 10.16 5.19 15.98
CA SER A 64 10.31 6.33 16.89
C SER A 64 8.99 6.77 17.53
N SER A 65 7.90 6.74 16.78
CA SER A 65 6.55 7.12 17.25
C SER A 65 5.72 5.98 17.82
N TYR A 66 6.29 4.78 18.03
CA TYR A 66 5.55 3.59 18.51
C TYR A 66 4.72 3.85 19.79
N GLY A 67 5.25 4.68 20.69
CA GLY A 67 4.63 5.05 21.97
C GLY A 67 3.54 6.12 21.89
N ASP A 68 3.42 6.86 20.78
CA ASP A 68 2.49 7.98 20.60
C ASP A 68 1.03 7.50 20.70
N SER A 69 0.17 8.31 21.31
CA SER A 69 -1.27 8.04 21.46
C SER A 69 -1.99 7.92 20.12
N ARG A 70 -1.56 8.68 19.10
CA ARG A 70 -2.03 8.60 17.72
C ARG A 70 -1.69 7.24 17.10
N CYS A 71 -0.46 6.78 17.30
CA CYS A 71 -0.02 5.46 16.85
C CYS A 71 -0.73 4.32 17.58
N LYS A 72 -0.99 4.44 18.88
CA LYS A 72 -1.80 3.49 19.66
C LYS A 72 -3.23 3.38 19.11
N THR A 73 -3.84 4.52 18.81
CA THR A 73 -5.20 4.56 18.23
C THR A 73 -5.22 3.95 16.83
N TRP A 74 -4.23 4.26 16.01
CA TRP A 74 -4.06 3.64 14.70
C TRP A 74 -3.89 2.13 14.81
N ARG A 75 -3.01 1.63 15.69
CA ARG A 75 -2.77 0.19 15.93
C ARG A 75 -4.03 -0.54 16.40
N LYS A 76 -4.75 0.00 17.39
CA LYS A 76 -6.04 -0.54 17.83
C LYS A 76 -7.05 -0.62 16.67
N LYS A 77 -7.06 0.41 15.82
CA LYS A 77 -7.91 0.45 14.61
C LYS A 77 -7.43 -0.49 13.49
N THR A 78 -6.18 -0.94 13.50
CA THR A 78 -5.68 -1.92 12.54
C THR A 78 -5.83 -3.35 13.03
N GLU A 79 -5.64 -3.59 14.34
CA GLU A 79 -5.89 -4.86 15.03
C GLU A 79 -7.38 -5.21 15.04
N ASN A 80 -8.25 -4.23 15.35
CA ASN A 80 -9.71 -4.42 15.27
C ASN A 80 -10.25 -4.50 13.84
N LYS A 81 -9.39 -4.22 12.85
CA LYS A 81 -9.61 -4.46 11.42
C LYS A 81 -8.95 -5.76 10.98
N SER A 82 -8.81 -6.74 11.88
CA SER A 82 -9.11 -8.11 11.49
C SER A 82 -10.43 -8.04 10.73
N TRP A 83 -10.37 -8.07 9.39
CA TRP A 83 -11.52 -8.49 8.62
C TRP A 83 -12.08 -9.73 9.33
N PRO A 84 -13.39 -9.88 9.48
CA PRO A 84 -13.91 -11.14 9.97
C PRO A 84 -13.27 -12.22 9.08
N THR A 85 -12.56 -13.15 9.71
CA THR A 85 -12.29 -14.41 9.02
C THR A 85 -13.65 -14.92 8.53
N ALA A 86 -13.73 -15.58 7.38
CA ALA A 86 -15.01 -15.94 6.75
C ALA A 86 -16.00 -16.68 7.70
N SER A 87 -15.50 -17.18 8.84
CA SER A 87 -16.19 -17.76 9.98
C SER A 87 -16.86 -16.80 10.99
N GLN A 88 -16.69 -15.46 10.90
CA GLN A 88 -17.24 -14.51 11.88
C GLN A 88 -18.33 -13.57 11.35
N VAL A 89 -18.70 -13.66 10.07
CA VAL A 89 -19.81 -12.87 9.52
C VAL A 89 -21.13 -13.61 9.77
N LYS A 90 -21.81 -13.25 10.86
CA LYS A 90 -23.25 -13.53 11.02
C LYS A 90 -23.99 -12.44 10.24
N TRP A 91 -24.63 -12.81 9.13
CA TRP A 91 -25.59 -11.95 8.46
C TRP A 91 -26.86 -11.99 9.30
N ASP A 92 -27.11 -10.94 10.08
CA ASP A 92 -28.42 -10.75 10.71
C ASP A 92 -29.40 -10.36 9.60
N VAL A 93 -30.28 -11.31 9.26
CA VAL A 93 -31.43 -11.18 8.34
C VAL A 93 -32.54 -10.39 9.01
#